data_AF-A0A928R7X4-F1
#
_entry.id   AF-A0A928R7X4-F1
#
_cell.length_a   1.000
_cell.length_b   1.000
_cell.length_c   1.000
_cell.angle_alpha   90.00
_cell.angle_beta   90.00
_cell.angle_gamma   90.00
#
_symmetry.space_group_name_H-M   'P 1'
#
loop_
_entity.id
_entity.type
_entity.pdbx_description
1 polymer ?
#
loop_
_entity_poly.entity_id
_entity_poly.type
_entity_poly.pdbx_seq_one_letter_code
_entity_poly.pdbx_strand_id
1 'polypeptide(L)'
;MFTNFKILGSLIILFCGAGATLEVKKRFDKRVEVLEIFYLDFLYSVNKISFLKMPVKEIISHLVSKSNGYIKKFYIKLNSFYSDELLDDELKIDDPYLLKKDKEIILSFFKSIGSTHNLNEINNLNCQSENLLLLIKEAKENKEKNQKSKCTLTMCFFIIAVIIFV
;
A
#
# COMPACT_ATOMS: atom_id res chain seq x y z
N MET A 1 28.09 -33.27 -24.83
CA MET A 1 27.14 -33.45 -23.70
C MET A 1 27.14 -32.26 -22.72
N PHE A 2 28.29 -31.58 -22.49
CA PHE A 2 28.40 -30.44 -21.56
C PHE A 2 27.75 -29.12 -22.03
N THR A 3 27.60 -28.89 -23.34
CA THR A 3 26.99 -27.68 -23.91
C THR A 3 25.50 -27.55 -23.58
N ASN A 4 24.77 -28.67 -23.58
CA ASN A 4 23.33 -28.66 -23.26
C ASN A 4 23.06 -28.33 -21.79
N PHE A 5 23.94 -28.74 -20.86
CA PHE A 5 23.83 -28.41 -19.44
C PHE A 5 24.10 -26.92 -19.15
N LYS A 6 25.04 -26.32 -19.88
CA LYS A 6 25.36 -24.88 -19.76
C LYS A 6 24.19 -23.99 -20.21
N ILE A 7 23.56 -24.34 -21.34
CA ILE A 7 22.38 -23.64 -21.87
C ILE A 7 21.18 -23.79 -20.91
N LEU A 8 20.94 -24.99 -20.37
CA LEU A 8 19.87 -25.23 -19.40
C LEU A 8 20.06 -24.41 -18.12
N GLY A 9 21.30 -24.31 -17.61
CA GLY A 9 21.63 -23.50 -16.44
C GLY A 9 21.35 -22.01 -16.65
N SER A 10 21.72 -21.46 -17.81
CA SER A 10 21.42 -20.06 -18.16
C SER A 10 19.91 -19.77 -18.26
N LEU A 11 19.12 -20.73 -18.76
CA LEU A 11 17.66 -20.62 -18.85
C LEU A 11 17.00 -20.62 -17.46
N ILE A 12 17.45 -21.46 -16.54
CA ILE A 12 16.92 -21.51 -15.16
C ILE A 12 17.17 -20.18 -14.43
N ILE A 13 18.37 -19.61 -14.57
CA ILE A 13 18.71 -18.30 -13.96
C ILE A 13 17.81 -17.20 -14.52
N LEU A 14 17.52 -17.21 -15.83
CA LEU A 14 16.58 -16.29 -16.46
C LEU A 14 15.16 -16.43 -15.91
N PHE A 15 14.63 -17.65 -15.80
CA PHE A 15 13.29 -17.87 -15.28
C PHE A 15 13.16 -17.45 -13.82
N CYS A 16 14.16 -17.75 -12.98
CA CYS A 16 14.19 -17.31 -11.58
C CYS A 16 14.30 -15.78 -11.47
N GLY A 17 15.15 -15.14 -12.27
CA GLY A 17 15.32 -13.68 -12.28
C GLY A 17 14.07 -12.95 -12.77
N ALA A 18 13.41 -13.48 -13.81
CA ALA A 18 12.13 -12.96 -14.31
C ALA A 18 11.02 -13.11 -13.27
N GLY A 19 10.94 -14.27 -12.60
CA GLY A 19 9.99 -14.53 -11.51
C GLY A 19 10.14 -13.54 -10.35
N ALA A 20 11.38 -13.34 -9.86
CA ALA A 20 11.66 -12.37 -8.79
C ALA A 20 11.34 -10.92 -9.22
N THR A 21 11.59 -10.57 -10.48
CA THR A 21 11.26 -9.25 -11.02
C THR A 21 9.75 -9.02 -11.10
N LEU A 22 8.98 -10.04 -11.51
CA LEU A 22 7.52 -10.02 -11.53
C LEU A 22 6.92 -9.90 -10.13
N GLU A 23 7.48 -10.62 -9.15
CA GLU A 23 7.00 -10.57 -7.77
C GLU A 23 7.25 -9.18 -7.13
N VAL A 24 8.42 -8.60 -7.37
CA VAL A 24 8.70 -7.24 -6.90
C VAL A 24 7.81 -6.21 -7.60
N LYS A 25 7.59 -6.36 -8.91
CA LYS A 25 6.66 -5.49 -9.65
C LYS A 25 5.25 -5.56 -9.05
N LYS A 26 4.73 -6.77 -8.83
CA LYS A 26 3.44 -7.00 -8.17
C LYS A 26 3.36 -6.32 -6.80
N ARG A 27 4.45 -6.36 -6.00
CA ARG A 27 4.49 -5.70 -4.69
C ARG A 27 4.33 -4.18 -4.79
N PHE A 28 5.02 -3.53 -5.74
CA PHE A 28 4.88 -2.09 -5.96
C PHE A 28 3.50 -1.71 -6.51
N ASP A 29 2.99 -2.50 -7.46
CA ASP A 29 1.65 -2.30 -8.01
C ASP A 29 0.59 -2.39 -6.91
N LYS A 30 0.67 -3.43 -6.07
CA LYS A 30 -0.26 -3.63 -4.94
C LYS A 30 -0.16 -2.55 -3.89
N ARG A 31 1.05 -2.06 -3.56
CA ARG A 31 1.20 -0.96 -2.60
C ARG A 31 0.49 0.31 -3.09
N VAL A 32 0.66 0.67 -4.36
CA VAL A 32 -0.01 1.86 -4.94
C VAL A 32 -1.53 1.67 -4.92
N GLU A 33 -2.01 0.51 -5.34
CA GLU A 33 -3.44 0.17 -5.34
C GLU A 33 -4.07 0.31 -3.94
N VAL A 34 -3.41 -0.25 -2.92
CA VAL A 34 -3.89 -0.17 -1.53
C VAL A 34 -3.89 1.28 -1.01
N LEU A 35 -2.84 2.06 -1.30
CA LEU A 35 -2.78 3.48 -0.92
C LEU A 35 -3.88 4.31 -1.60
N GLU A 36 -4.17 4.04 -2.86
CA GLU A 36 -5.25 4.72 -3.60
C GLU A 36 -6.63 4.38 -3.03
N ILE A 37 -6.86 3.14 -2.61
CA ILE A 37 -8.10 2.75 -1.91
C ILE A 37 -8.25 3.56 -0.62
N PHE A 38 -7.23 3.58 0.23
CA PHE A 38 -7.28 4.38 1.47
C PHE A 38 -7.49 5.87 1.20
N TYR A 39 -6.88 6.42 0.15
CA TYR A 39 -7.08 7.82 -0.22
C TYR A 39 -8.53 8.12 -0.63
N LEU A 40 -9.15 7.24 -1.41
CA LEU A 40 -10.58 7.38 -1.74
C LEU A 40 -11.47 7.26 -0.50
N ASP A 41 -11.14 6.36 0.42
CA ASP A 41 -11.87 6.19 1.67
C ASP A 41 -11.69 7.39 2.61
N PHE A 42 -10.54 8.07 2.55
CA PHE A 42 -10.27 9.32 3.28
C PHE A 42 -11.13 10.44 2.74
N LEU A 43 -11.11 10.65 1.41
CA LEU A 43 -11.96 11.66 0.77
C LEU A 43 -13.44 11.44 1.06
N TYR A 44 -13.88 10.17 1.03
CA TYR A 44 -15.24 9.80 1.42
C TYR A 44 -15.52 10.21 2.87
N SER A 45 -14.64 9.84 3.81
CA SER A 45 -14.80 10.14 5.24
C SER A 45 -14.83 11.64 5.50
N VAL A 46 -13.88 12.41 4.96
CA VAL A 46 -13.82 13.88 5.07
C VAL A 46 -15.10 14.50 4.53
N ASN A 47 -15.59 14.06 3.38
CA ASN A 47 -16.83 14.58 2.80
C ASN A 47 -18.04 14.28 3.70
N LYS A 48 -18.17 13.04 4.19
CA LYS A 48 -19.27 12.63 5.07
C LYS A 48 -19.27 13.36 6.41
N ILE A 49 -18.10 13.61 6.99
CA ILE A 49 -17.95 14.36 8.25
C ILE A 49 -18.25 15.84 8.01
N SER A 50 -17.62 16.44 7.02
CA SER A 50 -17.64 17.91 6.82
C SER A 50 -18.99 18.43 6.32
N PHE A 51 -19.65 17.70 5.41
CA PHE A 51 -20.87 18.17 4.74
C PHE A 51 -22.13 17.51 5.26
N LEU A 52 -22.07 16.21 5.54
CA LEU A 52 -23.25 15.43 5.92
C LEU A 52 -23.36 15.19 7.42
N LYS A 53 -22.35 15.58 8.21
CA LYS A 53 -22.30 15.39 9.67
C LYS A 53 -22.62 13.96 10.09
N MET A 54 -22.24 13.01 9.23
CA MET A 54 -22.54 11.60 9.43
C MET A 54 -21.70 11.06 10.61
N PRO A 55 -22.28 10.27 11.52
CA PRO A 55 -21.53 9.66 12.60
C PRO A 55 -20.38 8.81 12.08
N VAL A 56 -19.22 8.90 12.72
CA VAL A 56 -18.00 8.15 12.38
C VAL A 56 -18.27 6.64 12.27
N LYS A 57 -19.10 6.11 13.17
CA LYS A 57 -19.50 4.69 13.18
C LYS A 57 -20.25 4.26 11.91
N GLU A 58 -21.09 5.13 11.34
CA GLU A 58 -21.79 4.85 10.08
C GLU A 58 -20.84 4.89 8.89
N ILE A 59 -19.90 5.84 8.89
CA ILE A 59 -18.85 5.93 7.87
C ILE A 59 -18.03 4.64 7.85
N ILE A 60 -17.55 4.20 9.02
CA ILE A 60 -16.75 2.98 9.14
C ILE A 60 -17.57 1.75 8.74
N SER A 61 -18.82 1.65 9.17
CA SER A 61 -19.71 0.53 8.80
C SER A 61 -19.91 0.45 7.27
N HIS A 62 -20.06 1.61 6.62
CA HIS A 62 -20.10 1.69 5.16
C HIS A 62 -18.78 1.21 4.53
N LEU A 63 -17.63 1.64 5.05
CA LEU A 63 -16.32 1.18 4.57
C LEU A 63 -16.15 -0.35 4.73
N VAL A 64 -16.54 -0.94 5.87
CA VAL A 64 -16.54 -2.40 6.08
C VAL A 64 -17.34 -3.14 4.99
N SER A 65 -18.49 -2.58 4.60
CA SER A 65 -19.36 -3.19 3.58
C SER A 65 -18.75 -3.19 2.17
N LYS A 66 -17.94 -2.17 1.86
CA LYS A 66 -17.39 -1.93 0.52
C LYS A 66 -15.99 -2.53 0.33
N SER A 67 -15.27 -2.79 1.41
CA SER A 67 -13.90 -3.30 1.38
C SER A 67 -13.83 -4.84 1.39
N ASN A 68 -12.68 -5.36 1.01
CA ASN A 68 -12.34 -6.79 1.05
C ASN A 68 -10.93 -7.01 1.65
N GLY A 69 -10.58 -8.27 1.90
CA GLY A 69 -9.22 -8.67 2.30
C GLY A 69 -8.72 -7.99 3.59
N TYR A 70 -7.46 -7.54 3.57
CA TYR A 70 -6.79 -6.88 4.70
C TYR A 70 -7.43 -5.54 5.08
N ILE A 71 -7.91 -4.79 4.09
CA ILE A 71 -8.57 -3.49 4.30
C ILE A 71 -9.87 -3.67 5.08
N LYS A 72 -10.70 -4.67 4.71
CA LYS A 72 -11.92 -5.00 5.46
C LYS A 72 -11.61 -5.37 6.91
N LYS A 73 -10.59 -6.21 7.13
CA LYS A 73 -10.17 -6.61 8.49
C LYS A 73 -9.77 -5.39 9.34
N PHE A 74 -9.05 -4.45 8.73
CA PHE A 74 -8.70 -3.19 9.38
C PHE A 74 -9.96 -2.39 9.77
N TYR A 75 -10.93 -2.22 8.87
CA TYR A 75 -12.16 -1.49 9.20
C TYR A 75 -13.03 -2.18 10.25
N ILE A 76 -13.03 -3.51 10.29
CA ILE A 76 -13.72 -4.26 11.37
C ILE A 76 -13.06 -3.95 12.73
N LYS A 77 -11.73 -3.99 12.81
CA LYS A 77 -10.98 -3.62 14.03
C LYS A 77 -11.19 -2.14 14.41
N LEU A 78 -11.27 -1.28 13.41
CA LEU A 78 -11.56 0.14 13.62
C LEU A 78 -12.98 0.34 14.19
N ASN A 79 -13.96 -0.41 13.69
CA ASN A 79 -15.33 -0.32 14.18
C ASN A 79 -15.46 -0.78 15.64
N SER A 80 -14.70 -1.81 16.05
CA SER A 80 -14.64 -2.22 17.45
C SER A 80 -13.94 -1.17 18.32
N PHE A 81 -12.88 -0.53 17.83
CA PHE A 81 -12.18 0.55 18.56
C PHE A 81 -13.10 1.72 18.92
N TYR A 82 -14.07 2.06 18.07
CA TYR A 82 -15.07 3.10 18.36
C TYR A 82 -16.30 2.59 19.14
N SER A 83 -16.43 1.28 19.37
CA SER A 83 -17.61 0.69 20.02
C SER A 83 -17.33 0.22 21.44
N ASP A 84 -16.16 -0.36 21.67
CA ASP A 84 -15.68 -0.80 22.98
C ASP A 84 -14.43 0.04 23.26
N GLU A 85 -14.26 0.56 24.48
CA GLU A 85 -13.09 1.35 24.93
C GLU A 85 -11.78 0.53 24.87
N LEU A 86 -11.39 0.08 23.68
CA LEU A 86 -10.21 -0.72 23.42
C LEU A 86 -8.98 0.18 23.53
N LEU A 87 -8.00 -0.31 24.30
CA LEU A 87 -6.70 0.32 24.48
C LEU A 87 -6.02 0.56 23.11
N ASP A 88 -5.44 1.74 22.98
CA ASP A 88 -4.90 2.35 21.77
C ASP A 88 -3.79 1.55 21.04
N ASP A 89 -3.32 0.47 21.67
CA ASP A 89 -2.21 -0.40 21.25
C ASP A 89 -2.62 -1.55 20.28
N GLU A 90 -3.91 -1.81 20.10
CA GLU A 90 -4.39 -2.92 19.26
C GLU A 90 -4.68 -2.55 17.80
N LEU A 91 -4.85 -1.25 17.49
CA LEU A 91 -5.21 -0.83 16.14
C LEU A 91 -3.99 -0.89 15.19
N LYS A 92 -3.89 -1.97 14.41
CA LYS A 92 -2.80 -2.20 13.46
C LYS A 92 -3.32 -2.57 12.08
N ILE A 93 -2.59 -2.11 11.05
CA ILE A 93 -2.84 -2.46 9.65
C ILE A 93 -1.94 -3.63 9.25
N ASP A 94 -2.55 -4.79 9.09
CA ASP A 94 -1.87 -6.05 8.76
C ASP A 94 -1.71 -6.27 7.24
N ASP A 95 -1.49 -5.20 6.48
CA ASP A 95 -1.24 -5.28 5.04
C ASP A 95 0.26 -5.48 4.75
N PRO A 96 0.66 -6.52 3.98
CA PRO A 96 2.07 -6.83 3.68
C PRO A 96 2.69 -5.92 2.61
N TYR A 97 1.88 -5.18 1.87
CA TYR A 97 2.32 -4.30 0.79
C TYR A 97 2.65 -2.89 1.28
N LEU A 98 2.05 -2.47 2.40
CA LEU A 98 2.27 -1.16 3.00
C LEU A 98 3.57 -1.09 3.81
N LEU A 99 4.26 0.05 3.71
CA LEU A 99 5.40 0.39 4.55
C LEU A 99 4.94 0.88 5.93
N LYS A 100 5.86 0.92 6.89
CA LYS A 100 5.58 1.44 8.24
C LYS A 100 5.02 2.88 8.21
N LYS A 101 5.67 3.77 7.44
CA LYS A 101 5.24 5.17 7.23
C LYS A 101 3.81 5.25 6.66
N ASP A 102 3.47 4.37 5.72
CA ASP A 102 2.11 4.32 5.15
C ASP A 102 1.09 3.99 6.24
N LYS A 103 1.38 2.97 7.05
CA LYS A 103 0.51 2.52 8.14
C LYS A 103 0.34 3.58 9.21
N GLU A 104 1.42 4.27 9.58
CA GLU A 104 1.39 5.36 10.57
C GLU A 104 0.49 6.52 10.13
N ILE A 105 0.60 6.96 8.87
CA ILE A 105 -0.29 8.01 8.32
C ILE A 105 -1.74 7.53 8.28
N ILE A 106 -1.97 6.28 7.86
CA ILE A 106 -3.34 5.76 7.78
C ILE A 106 -3.99 5.68 9.16
N LEU A 107 -3.27 5.18 10.16
CA LEU A 107 -3.73 5.11 11.54
C LEU A 107 -3.95 6.51 12.12
N SER A 108 -3.03 7.45 11.86
CA SER A 108 -3.15 8.82 12.36
C SER A 108 -4.40 9.51 11.85
N PHE A 109 -4.79 9.29 10.59
CA PHE A 109 -6.03 9.83 10.03
C PHE A 109 -7.24 9.32 10.79
N PHE A 110 -7.39 8.01 10.94
CA PHE A 110 -8.55 7.44 11.64
C PHE A 110 -8.55 7.80 13.12
N LYS A 111 -7.41 7.83 13.82
CA LYS A 111 -7.37 8.34 15.21
C LYS A 111 -7.77 9.81 15.34
N SER A 112 -7.57 10.61 14.29
CA SER A 112 -7.95 12.03 14.28
C SER A 112 -9.44 12.23 13.97
N ILE A 113 -10.14 11.22 13.46
CA ILE A 113 -11.57 11.29 13.22
C ILE A 113 -12.31 11.19 14.56
N GLY A 114 -13.09 12.21 14.88
CA GLY A 114 -13.91 12.30 16.10
C GLY A 114 -13.19 12.87 17.33
N SER A 115 -11.94 13.35 17.20
CA SER A 115 -11.12 13.76 18.35
C SER A 115 -11.27 15.21 18.81
N THR A 116 -11.81 16.13 18.00
CA THR A 116 -11.71 17.58 18.29
C THR A 116 -12.76 18.46 17.60
N HIS A 117 -13.02 19.66 18.13
CA HIS A 117 -13.95 20.64 17.54
C HIS A 117 -13.69 20.95 16.05
N ASN A 118 -14.80 21.01 15.29
CA ASN A 118 -14.96 20.99 13.82
C ASN A 118 -13.85 21.59 12.93
N LEU A 119 -13.22 22.72 13.27
CA LEU A 119 -12.26 23.37 12.35
C LEU A 119 -10.85 22.78 12.40
N ASN A 120 -10.35 22.47 13.60
CA ASN A 120 -9.02 21.86 13.73
C ASN A 120 -9.02 20.41 13.28
N GLU A 121 -10.14 19.70 13.45
CA GLU A 121 -10.32 18.34 12.94
C GLU A 121 -10.25 18.32 11.41
N ILE A 122 -11.01 19.18 10.72
CA ILE A 122 -11.01 19.25 9.25
C ILE A 122 -9.61 19.59 8.70
N ASN A 123 -8.91 20.54 9.31
CA ASN A 123 -7.55 20.89 8.90
C ASN A 123 -6.57 19.73 9.07
N ASN A 124 -6.67 18.99 10.19
CA ASN A 124 -5.85 17.80 10.42
C ASN A 124 -6.17 16.69 9.41
N LEU A 125 -7.45 16.43 9.14
CA LEU A 125 -7.87 15.43 8.15
C LEU A 125 -7.41 15.78 6.73
N ASN A 126 -7.47 17.05 6.35
CA ASN A 126 -6.95 17.54 5.08
C ASN A 126 -5.42 17.35 4.99
N CYS A 127 -4.68 17.73 6.04
CA CYS A 127 -3.23 17.53 6.10
C CYS A 127 -2.84 16.04 5.95
N GLN A 128 -3.55 15.14 6.65
CA GLN A 128 -3.30 13.70 6.53
C GLN A 128 -3.65 13.15 5.14
N SER A 129 -4.68 13.70 4.49
CA SER A 129 -5.04 13.35 3.10
C SER A 129 -3.98 13.80 2.10
N GLU A 130 -3.41 14.99 2.28
CA GLU A 130 -2.29 15.49 1.48
C GLU A 130 -1.02 14.66 1.68
N ASN A 131 -0.71 14.27 2.92
CA ASN A 131 0.41 13.37 3.22
C ASN A 131 0.26 12.01 2.54
N LEU A 132 -0.95 11.46 2.51
CA LEU A 132 -1.23 10.22 1.79
C LEU A 132 -1.07 10.38 0.27
N LEU A 133 -1.48 11.53 -0.28
CA LEU A 133 -1.28 11.85 -1.70
C LEU A 133 0.20 11.99 -2.05
N LEU A 134 1.02 12.58 -1.16
CA LEU A 134 2.47 12.60 -1.30
C LEU A 134 3.06 11.19 -1.27
N LEU A 135 2.60 10.32 -0.36
CA LEU A 135 3.01 8.91 -0.33
C LEU A 135 2.65 8.16 -1.62
N ILE A 136 1.48 8.42 -2.20
CA ILE A 136 1.08 7.83 -3.49
C ILE A 136 2.03 8.29 -4.60
N LYS A 137 2.39 9.57 -4.65
CA LYS A 137 3.37 10.10 -5.62
C LYS A 137 4.74 9.44 -5.42
N GLU A 138 5.24 9.40 -4.19
CA GLU A 138 6.50 8.72 -3.84
C GLU A 138 6.45 7.23 -4.26
N ALA A 139 5.34 6.54 -4.01
CA ALA A 139 5.19 5.13 -4.37
C ALA A 139 5.17 4.91 -5.90
N LYS A 140 4.51 5.81 -6.65
CA LYS A 140 4.50 5.80 -8.13
C LYS A 140 5.89 6.08 -8.71
N GLU A 141 6.59 7.09 -8.21
CA GLU A 141 7.96 7.39 -8.63
C GLU A 141 8.91 6.23 -8.33
N ASN A 142 8.79 5.62 -7.14
CA ASN A 142 9.58 4.45 -6.76
C ASN A 142 9.27 3.24 -7.63
N LYS A 143 8.00 3.03 -8.02
CA LYS A 143 7.61 2.00 -8.98
C LYS A 143 8.29 2.24 -10.33
N GLU A 144 8.27 3.45 -10.86
CA GLU A 144 8.89 3.78 -12.15
C GLU A 144 10.42 3.63 -12.13
N LYS A 145 11.09 4.14 -11.09
CA LYS A 145 12.55 4.02 -10.92
C LYS A 145 12.99 2.57 -10.82
N ASN A 146 12.28 1.76 -10.02
CA ASN A 146 12.62 0.35 -9.83
C ASN A 146 12.29 -0.52 -11.04
N GLN A 147 11.23 -0.20 -11.80
CA GLN A 147 10.95 -0.91 -13.06
C GLN A 147 12.03 -0.64 -14.11
N LYS A 148 12.48 0.62 -14.25
CA LYS A 148 13.57 0.97 -15.17
C LYS A 148 14.89 0.32 -14.76
N SER A 149 15.33 0.49 -13.51
CA SER A 149 16.61 -0.03 -13.03
C SER A 149 16.70 -1.56 -13.10
N LYS A 150 15.63 -2.28 -12.77
CA LYS A 150 15.62 -3.75 -12.82
C LYS A 150 15.60 -4.30 -14.24
N CYS A 151 14.90 -3.66 -15.17
CA CYS A 151 14.98 -4.03 -16.59
C CYS A 151 16.43 -4.00 -17.09
N THR A 152 17.17 -2.93 -16.74
CA THR A 152 18.59 -2.78 -17.08
C THR A 152 19.46 -3.84 -16.41
N LEU A 153 19.23 -4.11 -15.13
CA LEU A 153 20.00 -5.11 -14.37
C LEU A 153 19.80 -6.53 -14.90
N THR A 154 18.57 -6.89 -15.26
CA THR A 154 18.26 -8.21 -15.83
C THR A 154 18.90 -8.37 -17.22
N MET A 155 18.91 -7.31 -18.04
CA MET A 155 19.62 -7.26 -19.32
C MET A 155 21.14 -7.38 -19.14
N CYS A 156 21.75 -6.70 -18.17
CA CYS A 156 23.18 -6.81 -17.89
C CYS A 156 23.57 -8.21 -17.42
N PHE A 157 22.79 -8.84 -16.53
CA PHE A 157 23.03 -10.22 -16.11
C PHE A 157 22.87 -11.22 -17.27
N PHE A 158 21.93 -10.98 -18.18
CA PHE A 158 21.79 -11.79 -19.40
C PHE A 158 23.02 -11.68 -20.30
N ILE A 159 23.50 -10.47 -20.58
CA ILE A 159 24.69 -10.25 -21.40
C ILE A 159 25.91 -10.93 -20.77
N ILE A 160 26.11 -10.79 -19.46
CA ILE A 160 27.22 -11.42 -18.73
C ILE A 160 27.09 -12.96 -18.76
N ALA A 161 25.90 -13.50 -18.55
CA ALA A 161 25.68 -14.95 -18.60
C ALA A 161 25.92 -15.51 -20.00
N VAL A 162 25.49 -14.83 -21.07
CA VAL A 162 25.78 -15.26 -22.44
C VAL A 162 27.29 -15.21 -22.71
N ILE A 163 28.01 -14.16 -22.28
CA ILE A 163 29.46 -14.05 -22.49
C ILE A 163 30.25 -15.13 -21.74
N ILE A 164 29.83 -15.51 -20.52
CA ILE A 164 30.52 -16.54 -19.72
C ILE A 164 30.24 -17.97 -20.22
N PHE A 165 29.07 -18.19 -20.84
CA PHE A 165 28.62 -19.52 -21.24
C PHE A 165 28.72 -19.82 -22.76
N VAL A 166 28.99 -18.81 -23.59
CA VAL A 166 29.50 -18.94 -24.99
C VAL A 166 30.99 -19.26 -24.95
#